data_AF-A0AAW1A5Q6-F1
#
_entry.id   AF-A0AAW1A5Q6-F1
#
_cell.length_a   1.000
_cell.length_b   1.000
_cell.length_c   1.000
_cell.angle_alpha   90.00
_cell.angle_beta   90.00
_cell.angle_gamma   90.00
#
_symmetry.space_group_name_H-M   'P 1'
#
loop_
_entity.id
_entity.type
_entity.pdbx_description
1 polymer ?
#
loop_
_entity_poly.entity_id
_entity_poly.type
_entity_poly.pdbx_seq_one_letter_code
_entity_poly.pdbx_strand_id
1 'polypeptide(L)'
;MNVIYFIFLCLLLSLLENGADGGSVTVTEVPAGHLAELPCLSSDDHHRFMFWQLTDDNRIIGPGNPMDENKYNYEVLTGKLFIKGVSTAESGFYKCVSKGISDHSAINIHVVELIVKKDWEDVWENDFETNLLRGMAAVMVIVVAIAIVLFIITTKRRRNRRFFDLEESRENSPAKYTPNVYTGPAPTIPTIDEGGIDNEALDIDFPRVFKQMQK
;
A
#
# COMPACT_ATOMS: atom_id res chain seq x y z
N MET A 1 6.64 46.78 54.19
CA MET A 1 6.72 45.36 54.60
C MET A 1 6.64 44.38 53.43
N ASN A 2 6.40 44.77 52.17
CA ASN A 2 6.21 43.82 51.06
C ASN A 2 7.49 43.45 50.28
N VAL A 3 8.47 44.34 50.22
CA VAL A 3 9.69 44.14 49.39
C VAL A 3 10.61 43.08 49.99
N ILE A 4 10.70 43.02 51.33
CA ILE A 4 11.55 42.04 52.03
C ILE A 4 11.00 40.61 51.84
N TYR A 5 9.68 40.41 51.92
CA TYR A 5 9.08 39.11 51.63
C TYR A 5 9.24 38.71 50.17
N PHE A 6 9.21 39.66 49.24
CA PHE A 6 9.45 39.38 47.82
C PHE A 6 10.89 38.93 47.57
N ILE A 7 11.87 39.58 48.21
CA ILE A 7 13.29 39.18 48.13
C ILE A 7 13.50 37.80 48.78
N PHE A 8 12.87 37.54 49.93
CA PHE A 8 12.94 36.22 50.59
C PHE A 8 12.28 35.12 49.75
N LEU A 9 11.15 35.41 49.09
CA LEU A 9 10.47 34.50 48.19
C LEU A 9 11.32 34.21 46.94
N CYS A 10 11.96 35.23 46.35
CA CYS A 10 12.88 35.06 45.24
C CYS A 10 14.12 34.24 45.63
N LEU A 11 14.69 34.47 46.82
CA LEU A 11 15.81 33.68 47.35
C LEU A 11 15.42 32.21 47.58
N LEU A 12 14.21 31.96 48.11
CA LEU A 12 13.66 30.62 48.30
C LEU A 12 13.39 29.91 46.95
N LEU A 13 12.91 30.64 45.94
CA LEU A 13 12.70 30.11 44.58
C LEU A 13 14.04 29.76 43.90
N SER A 14 15.07 30.61 44.04
CA SER A 14 16.41 30.33 43.51
C SER A 14 17.15 29.20 44.24
N LEU A 15 16.80 28.92 45.50
CA LEU A 15 17.34 27.76 46.23
C LEU A 15 16.66 26.44 45.84
N LEU A 16 15.46 26.49 45.24
CA LEU A 16 14.76 25.33 44.70
C LEU A 16 15.26 24.94 43.30
N GLU A 17 16.00 25.83 42.64
CA GLU A 17 16.58 25.65 41.30
C GLU A 17 17.97 24.98 41.35
N ASN A 18 18.22 24.15 42.35
CA ASN A 18 19.42 23.31 42.38
C ASN A 18 19.11 21.93 41.79
N GLY A 19 19.48 21.78 40.52
CA GLY A 19 19.99 20.51 40.00
C GLY A 19 18.95 19.46 39.64
N ALA A 20 17.97 19.80 38.80
CA ALA A 20 17.56 18.83 37.80
C ALA A 20 18.60 18.89 36.67
N ASP A 21 19.71 18.16 36.84
CA ASP A 21 20.58 17.84 35.71
C ASP A 21 19.70 17.12 34.71
N GLY A 22 19.34 17.83 33.64
CA GLY A 22 18.44 17.34 32.62
C GLY A 22 19.13 16.19 31.92
N GLY A 23 18.91 14.98 32.43
CA GLY A 23 19.47 13.75 31.89
C GLY A 23 19.16 13.71 30.40
N SER A 24 20.19 13.93 29.58
CA SER A 24 20.07 13.87 28.14
C SER A 24 19.71 12.44 27.77
N VAL A 25 18.50 12.26 27.21
CA VAL A 25 18.03 10.97 26.72
C VAL A 25 18.46 10.84 25.26
N THR A 26 19.30 9.86 24.97
CA THR A 26 19.70 9.55 23.58
C THR A 26 18.75 8.51 22.99
N VAL A 27 18.20 8.76 21.81
CA VAL A 27 17.33 7.80 21.12
C VAL A 27 18.16 7.00 20.12
N THR A 28 18.10 5.67 20.20
CA THR A 28 18.75 4.75 19.27
C THR A 28 17.70 3.87 18.60
N GLU A 29 17.62 3.95 17.27
CA GLU A 29 16.67 3.15 16.49
C GLU A 29 17.40 2.00 15.79
N VAL A 30 16.90 0.78 15.96
CA VAL A 30 17.53 -0.42 15.38
C VAL A 30 16.46 -1.35 14.80
N PRO A 31 16.65 -1.91 13.60
CA PRO A 31 15.74 -2.92 13.06
C PRO A 31 15.76 -4.20 13.87
N ALA A 32 14.64 -4.92 13.89
CA ALA A 32 14.52 -6.21 14.53
C ALA A 32 15.55 -7.21 13.94
N GLY A 33 16.02 -8.15 14.77
CA GLY A 33 17.02 -9.15 14.39
C GLY A 33 18.47 -8.63 14.30
N HIS A 34 18.69 -7.32 14.34
CA HIS A 34 20.03 -6.74 14.21
C HIS A 34 20.74 -6.57 15.56
N LEU A 35 22.01 -6.16 15.50
CA LEU A 35 22.81 -5.78 16.65
C LEU A 35 22.48 -4.33 17.04
N ALA A 36 22.02 -4.09 18.26
CA ALA A 36 21.91 -2.74 18.80
C ALA A 36 23.17 -2.37 19.59
N GLU A 37 23.68 -1.17 19.32
CA GLU A 37 24.81 -0.58 20.03
C GLU A 37 24.33 0.64 20.81
N LEU A 38 24.36 0.57 22.14
CA LEU A 38 23.94 1.67 23.01
C LEU A 38 25.18 2.37 23.58
N PRO A 39 25.41 3.65 23.25
CA PRO A 39 26.54 4.40 23.78
C PRO A 39 26.30 4.80 25.25
N CYS A 40 27.35 4.72 26.06
CA CYS A 40 27.32 5.25 27.42
C CYS A 40 28.04 6.59 27.48
N LEU A 41 27.28 7.69 27.51
CA LEU A 41 27.85 9.03 27.62
C LEU A 41 28.15 9.46 29.06
N SER A 42 27.88 8.61 30.05
CA SER A 42 28.24 8.87 31.45
C SER A 42 29.67 8.47 31.79
N SER A 43 30.34 7.70 30.92
CA SER A 43 31.76 7.33 31.09
C SER A 43 32.64 8.41 30.45
N ASP A 44 33.37 9.14 31.29
CA ASP A 44 34.23 10.27 30.90
C ASP A 44 35.60 10.20 31.63
N ASP A 45 36.45 11.21 31.49
CA ASP A 45 37.77 11.23 32.12
C ASP A 45 37.73 11.23 33.66
N HIS A 46 36.59 11.60 34.24
CA HIS A 46 36.37 11.70 35.69
C HIS A 46 35.43 10.60 36.22
N HIS A 47 34.67 9.91 35.35
CA HIS A 47 33.70 8.88 35.69
C HIS A 47 33.96 7.59 34.93
N ARG A 48 34.05 6.48 35.65
CA ARG A 48 34.22 5.14 35.07
C ARG A 48 32.89 4.38 35.04
N PHE A 49 32.61 3.73 33.93
CA PHE A 49 31.48 2.80 33.79
C PHE A 49 31.40 1.79 34.96
N MET A 50 30.20 1.61 35.51
CA MET A 50 29.89 0.59 36.51
C MET A 50 29.00 -0.51 35.96
N PHE A 51 27.78 -0.18 35.54
CA PHE A 51 26.79 -1.15 35.07
C PHE A 51 25.70 -0.48 34.22
N TRP A 52 24.98 -1.31 33.49
CA TRP A 52 23.72 -0.97 32.83
C TRP A 52 22.54 -1.45 33.64
N GLN A 53 21.50 -0.63 33.70
CA GLN A 53 20.19 -0.97 34.25
C GLN A 53 19.16 -0.96 33.14
N LEU A 54 18.48 -2.08 32.96
CA LEU A 54 17.45 -2.28 31.95
C LEU A 54 16.10 -1.71 32.39
N THR A 55 15.18 -1.59 31.43
CA THR A 55 13.88 -0.90 31.53
C THR A 55 13.01 -1.36 32.71
N ASP A 56 13.18 -2.60 33.17
CA ASP A 56 12.39 -3.20 34.25
C ASP A 56 12.99 -3.06 35.66
N ASP A 57 13.90 -2.10 35.89
CA ASP A 57 14.60 -1.74 37.15
C ASP A 57 15.26 -2.87 37.99
N ASN A 58 15.05 -4.14 37.65
CA ASN A 58 15.49 -5.32 38.37
C ASN A 58 16.54 -6.13 37.58
N ARG A 59 16.85 -5.70 36.36
CA ARG A 59 17.83 -6.33 35.47
C ARG A 59 19.04 -5.43 35.35
N ILE A 60 20.17 -5.91 35.85
CA ILE A 60 21.45 -5.20 35.87
C ILE A 60 22.47 -6.00 35.07
N ILE A 61 23.19 -5.33 34.17
CA ILE A 61 24.28 -5.92 33.39
C ILE A 61 25.56 -5.22 33.81
N GLY A 62 26.51 -5.96 34.37
CA GLY A 62 27.77 -5.37 34.80
C GLY A 62 28.77 -6.39 35.29
N PRO A 63 29.92 -5.93 35.78
CA PRO A 63 30.96 -6.80 36.33
C PRO A 63 30.39 -7.62 37.49
N GLY A 64 30.50 -8.95 37.42
CA GLY A 64 30.02 -9.87 38.45
C GLY A 64 28.53 -10.23 38.37
N ASN A 65 27.76 -9.68 37.42
CA ASN A 65 26.40 -10.11 37.13
C ASN A 65 26.19 -10.31 35.62
N PRO A 66 26.64 -11.44 35.06
CA PRO A 66 26.40 -11.75 33.66
C PRO A 66 24.92 -12.12 33.46
N MET A 67 24.17 -11.21 32.84
CA MET A 67 22.81 -11.48 32.39
C MET A 67 22.85 -11.88 30.92
N ASP A 68 22.52 -13.15 30.62
CA ASP A 68 22.42 -13.69 29.26
C ASP A 68 23.59 -13.26 28.35
N GLU A 69 24.79 -13.79 28.64
CA GLU A 69 26.06 -13.47 27.96
C GLU A 69 26.01 -13.66 26.43
N ASN A 70 25.10 -14.48 25.94
CA ASN A 70 24.90 -14.68 24.51
C ASN A 70 24.24 -13.46 23.88
N LYS A 71 23.28 -12.85 24.57
CA LYS A 71 22.47 -11.74 24.10
C LYS A 71 23.09 -10.38 24.40
N TYR A 72 23.58 -10.18 25.62
CA TYR A 72 24.13 -8.92 26.08
C TYR A 72 25.65 -8.99 26.23
N ASN A 73 26.35 -8.00 25.70
CA ASN A 73 27.79 -7.84 25.87
C ASN A 73 28.11 -6.35 26.08
N TYR A 74 29.17 -6.01 26.81
CA TYR A 74 29.53 -4.61 27.04
C TYR A 74 31.04 -4.38 27.02
N GLU A 75 31.45 -3.17 26.65
CA GLU A 75 32.84 -2.73 26.73
C GLU A 75 33.13 -2.10 28.09
N VAL A 76 34.17 -2.58 28.78
CA VAL A 76 34.51 -2.10 30.12
C VAL A 76 35.03 -0.66 30.13
N LEU A 77 35.72 -0.22 29.06
CA LEU A 77 36.35 1.10 29.00
C LEU A 77 35.36 2.22 28.64
N THR A 78 34.47 1.96 27.69
CA THR A 78 33.52 2.95 27.18
C THR A 78 32.13 2.79 27.79
N GLY A 79 31.84 1.62 28.39
CA GLY A 79 30.51 1.27 28.83
C GLY A 79 29.54 1.00 27.69
N LYS A 80 29.96 0.86 26.43
CA LYS A 80 29.05 0.55 25.32
C LYS A 80 28.37 -0.80 25.53
N LEU A 81 27.05 -0.85 25.37
CA LEU A 81 26.26 -2.09 25.46
C LEU A 81 25.88 -2.58 24.06
N PHE A 82 26.12 -3.86 23.82
CA PHE A 82 25.75 -4.58 22.62
C PHE A 82 24.62 -5.55 22.93
N ILE A 83 23.54 -5.47 22.17
CA ILE A 83 22.38 -6.37 22.29
C ILE A 83 22.21 -7.09 20.97
N LYS A 84 22.43 -8.41 20.95
CA LYS A 84 22.33 -9.23 19.75
C LYS A 84 20.88 -9.64 19.50
N GLY A 85 20.46 -9.58 18.23
CA GLY A 85 19.16 -10.09 17.80
C GLY A 85 18.00 -9.37 18.48
N VAL A 86 17.98 -8.04 18.40
CA VAL A 86 16.96 -7.23 19.08
C VAL A 86 15.56 -7.54 18.58
N SER A 87 14.60 -7.61 19.48
CA SER A 87 13.18 -7.74 19.19
C SER A 87 12.41 -6.59 19.83
N THR A 88 11.12 -6.48 19.54
CA THR A 88 10.28 -5.45 20.15
C THR A 88 10.16 -5.57 21.68
N ALA A 89 10.55 -6.71 22.27
CA ALA A 89 10.61 -6.89 23.72
C ALA A 89 11.80 -6.17 24.38
N GLU A 90 12.84 -5.86 23.61
CA GLU A 90 14.02 -5.14 24.11
C GLU A 90 13.89 -3.62 23.95
N SER A 91 12.79 -3.14 23.37
CA SER A 91 12.52 -1.69 23.28
C SER A 91 12.26 -1.12 24.66
N GLY A 92 12.89 0.01 24.99
CA GLY A 92 12.76 0.64 26.29
C GLY A 92 13.93 1.51 26.68
N PHE A 93 13.94 1.95 27.93
CA PHE A 93 14.99 2.79 28.49
C PHE A 93 16.09 1.97 29.12
N TYR A 94 17.33 2.32 28.80
CA TYR A 94 18.55 1.72 29.33
C TYR A 94 19.35 2.81 30.03
N LYS A 95 19.69 2.60 31.30
CA LYS A 95 20.44 3.57 32.10
C LYS A 95 21.87 3.08 32.24
N CYS A 96 22.83 3.85 31.74
CA CYS A 96 24.24 3.63 31.97
C CYS A 96 24.71 4.39 33.21
N VAL A 97 25.20 3.68 34.21
CA VAL A 97 25.67 4.26 35.47
C VAL A 97 27.19 4.24 35.52
N SER A 98 27.78 5.40 35.79
CA SER A 98 29.23 5.59 35.92
C SER A 98 29.57 6.28 37.25
N LYS A 99 30.72 5.95 37.82
CA LYS A 99 31.16 6.40 39.15
C LYS A 99 32.43 7.23 39.06
N GLY A 100 32.50 8.30 39.86
CA GLY A 100 33.66 9.16 39.94
C GLY A 100 34.94 8.41 40.34
N ILE A 101 36.02 8.69 39.61
CA ILE A 101 37.35 8.14 39.84
C ILE A 101 37.99 8.79 41.06
N SER A 102 37.91 10.12 41.15
CA SER A 102 38.48 10.90 42.27
C SER A 102 37.53 11.00 43.46
N ASP A 103 36.24 11.20 43.19
CA ASP A 103 35.18 11.23 44.19
C ASP A 103 34.26 10.03 43.99
N HIS A 104 34.40 9.02 44.85
CA HIS A 104 33.58 7.82 44.79
C HIS A 104 32.11 8.04 45.17
N SER A 105 31.74 9.23 45.65
CA SER A 105 30.34 9.59 45.89
C SER A 105 29.66 10.22 44.67
N ALA A 106 30.43 10.70 43.69
CA ALA A 106 29.92 11.24 42.44
C ALA A 106 29.43 10.11 41.51
N ILE A 107 28.17 10.20 41.08
CA ILE A 107 27.54 9.24 40.17
C ILE A 107 26.98 10.02 38.98
N ASN A 108 27.29 9.55 37.77
CA ASN A 108 26.76 10.09 36.52
C ASN A 108 25.90 9.02 35.83
N ILE A 109 24.72 9.42 35.36
CA ILE A 109 23.73 8.52 34.75
C ILE A 109 23.36 9.05 33.36
N HIS A 110 23.55 8.21 32.33
CA HIS A 110 23.10 8.49 30.98
C HIS A 110 21.96 7.55 30.59
N VAL A 111 20.89 8.07 29.98
CA VAL A 111 19.73 7.27 29.61
C VAL A 111 19.65 7.17 28.08
N VAL A 112 19.50 5.94 27.59
CA VAL A 112 19.31 5.65 26.17
C VAL A 112 17.96 4.99 25.96
N GLU A 113 17.14 5.54 25.07
CA GLU A 113 15.90 4.94 24.61
C GLU A 113 16.19 4.09 23.37
N LEU A 114 16.01 2.78 23.47
CA LEU A 114 16.10 1.85 22.35
C LEU A 114 14.72 1.66 21.74
N ILE A 115 14.59 2.02 20.46
CA ILE A 115 13.38 1.82 19.66
C ILE A 115 13.68 0.75 18.62
N VAL A 116 13.03 -0.41 18.74
CA VAL A 116 13.19 -1.49 17.77
C VAL A 116 12.15 -1.38 16.67
N LYS A 117 12.61 -1.07 15.45
CA LYS A 117 11.76 -1.01 14.25
C LYS A 117 11.55 -2.42 13.71
N LYS A 118 10.33 -2.78 13.35
CA LYS A 118 10.08 -4.02 12.60
C LYS A 118 10.53 -3.84 11.15
N ASP A 119 11.06 -4.89 10.54
CA ASP A 119 11.38 -4.87 9.12
C ASP A 119 10.09 -4.66 8.31
N TRP A 120 10.11 -3.60 7.51
CA TRP A 120 8.94 -3.13 6.77
C TRP A 120 8.52 -4.12 5.69
N GLU A 121 9.44 -4.92 5.14
CA GLU A 121 9.15 -5.98 4.16
C GLU A 121 8.27 -7.08 4.78
N ASP A 122 8.62 -7.59 5.96
CA ASP A 122 7.82 -8.60 6.67
C ASP A 122 6.44 -8.08 7.09
N VAL A 123 6.36 -6.79 7.42
CA VAL A 123 5.09 -6.13 7.74
C VAL A 123 4.22 -6.01 6.50
N TRP A 124 4.80 -5.70 5.34
CA TRP A 124 4.06 -5.49 4.08
C TRP A 124 3.63 -6.80 3.41
N GLU A 125 4.46 -7.84 3.47
CA GLU A 125 4.13 -9.16 2.92
C GLU A 125 3.02 -9.86 3.69
N ASN A 126 2.94 -9.63 5.01
CA ASN A 126 1.88 -10.20 5.84
C ASN A 126 0.63 -9.30 5.92
N ASP A 127 0.62 -8.16 5.26
CA ASP A 127 -0.49 -7.24 5.36
C ASP A 127 -1.70 -7.78 4.59
N PHE A 128 -2.81 -7.98 5.31
CA PHE A 128 -4.01 -8.58 4.73
C PHE A 128 -4.59 -7.69 3.63
N GLU A 129 -4.50 -6.37 3.80
CA GLU A 129 -5.03 -5.39 2.84
C GLU A 129 -4.30 -5.46 1.50
N THR A 130 -2.96 -5.50 1.51
CA THR A 130 -2.14 -5.53 0.30
C THR A 130 -2.30 -6.85 -0.44
N ASN A 131 -2.36 -7.97 0.29
CA ASN A 131 -2.60 -9.30 -0.27
C ASN A 131 -4.01 -9.45 -0.82
N LEU A 132 -5.02 -8.89 -0.15
CA LEU A 132 -6.38 -8.85 -0.65
C LEU A 132 -6.46 -8.04 -1.95
N LEU A 133 -5.84 -6.85 -2.01
CA LEU A 133 -5.82 -6.05 -3.24
C LEU A 133 -5.12 -6.77 -4.40
N ARG A 134 -3.98 -7.41 -4.15
CA ARG A 134 -3.28 -8.25 -5.15
C ARG A 134 -4.16 -9.41 -5.63
N GLY A 135 -4.85 -10.09 -4.72
CA GLY A 135 -5.79 -11.17 -5.04
C GLY A 135 -6.97 -10.69 -5.88
N MET A 136 -7.59 -9.56 -5.50
CA MET A 136 -8.70 -8.97 -6.24
C MET A 136 -8.27 -8.52 -7.64
N ALA A 137 -7.08 -7.92 -7.79
CA ALA A 137 -6.55 -7.53 -9.09
C ALA A 137 -6.36 -8.75 -10.01
N ALA A 138 -5.80 -9.85 -9.51
CA ALA A 138 -5.65 -11.09 -10.28
C ALA A 138 -7.00 -11.66 -10.72
N VAL A 139 -7.99 -11.69 -9.82
CA VAL A 139 -9.35 -12.14 -10.14
C VAL A 139 -10.00 -11.24 -11.19
N MET A 140 -9.84 -9.93 -11.10
CA MET A 140 -10.37 -8.98 -12.09
C MET A 140 -9.80 -9.22 -13.49
N VAL A 141 -8.49 -9.47 -13.60
CA VAL A 141 -7.86 -9.80 -14.89
C VAL A 141 -8.44 -11.09 -15.47
N ILE A 142 -8.68 -12.11 -14.65
CA ILE A 142 -9.28 -13.37 -15.08
C ILE A 142 -10.72 -13.15 -15.57
N VAL A 143 -11.53 -12.38 -14.83
CA VAL A 143 -12.92 -12.07 -15.22
C VAL A 143 -12.97 -11.32 -16.55
N VAL A 144 -12.09 -10.33 -16.75
CA VAL A 144 -12.00 -9.58 -18.01
C VAL A 144 -11.59 -10.49 -19.16
N ALA A 145 -10.62 -11.37 -18.96
CA ALA A 145 -10.20 -12.35 -19.96
C ALA A 145 -11.36 -13.28 -20.36
N ILE A 146 -12.12 -13.80 -19.39
CA ILE A 146 -13.30 -14.63 -19.63
C ILE A 146 -14.36 -13.84 -20.41
N ALA A 147 -14.63 -12.59 -20.04
CA ALA A 147 -15.59 -11.74 -20.73
C ALA A 147 -15.20 -11.50 -22.19
N ILE A 148 -13.92 -11.24 -22.48
CA ILE A 148 -13.40 -11.07 -23.85
C ILE A 148 -13.58 -12.36 -24.66
N VAL A 149 -13.23 -13.51 -24.07
CA VAL A 149 -13.39 -14.82 -24.75
C VAL A 149 -14.86 -15.10 -25.07
N LEU A 150 -15.76 -14.88 -24.11
CA LEU A 150 -17.20 -15.03 -24.31
C LEU A 150 -17.73 -14.06 -25.38
N PHE A 151 -17.24 -12.83 -25.41
CA PHE A 151 -17.59 -11.85 -26.44
C PHE A 151 -17.17 -12.31 -27.84
N ILE A 152 -15.96 -12.87 -27.99
CA ILE A 152 -15.49 -13.43 -29.27
C ILE A 152 -16.35 -14.63 -29.69
N ILE A 153 -16.68 -15.53 -28.77
CA ILE A 153 -17.51 -16.72 -29.07
C ILE A 153 -18.93 -16.29 -29.50
N THR A 154 -19.55 -15.37 -28.79
CA THR A 154 -20.93 -14.92 -29.06
C THR A 154 -21.01 -14.16 -30.38
N THR A 155 -20.05 -13.28 -30.69
CA THR A 155 -19.99 -12.57 -31.97
C THR A 155 -19.73 -13.51 -33.13
N LYS A 156 -18.81 -14.48 -33.00
CA LYS A 156 -18.55 -15.52 -34.02
C LYS A 156 -19.79 -16.40 -34.24
N ARG A 157 -20.45 -16.86 -33.17
CA ARG A 157 -21.69 -17.65 -33.26
C ARG A 157 -22.83 -16.87 -33.90
N ARG A 158 -22.99 -15.59 -33.56
CA ARG A 158 -24.01 -14.73 -34.18
C ARG A 158 -23.72 -14.50 -35.66
N ARG A 159 -22.46 -14.31 -36.04
CA ARG A 159 -22.06 -14.18 -37.45
C ARG A 159 -22.31 -15.47 -38.23
N ASN A 160 -22.00 -16.63 -37.65
CA ASN A 160 -22.27 -17.94 -38.26
C ASN A 160 -23.77 -18.20 -38.43
N ARG A 161 -24.59 -17.84 -37.42
CA ARG A 161 -26.06 -17.91 -37.53
C ARG A 161 -26.61 -17.02 -38.64
N ARG A 162 -26.12 -15.78 -38.76
CA ARG A 162 -26.54 -14.88 -39.86
C ARG A 162 -26.11 -15.39 -41.24
N PHE A 163 -24.95 -16.03 -41.36
CA PHE A 163 -24.50 -16.62 -42.61
C PHE A 163 -25.39 -17.80 -43.03
N PHE A 164 -25.76 -18.67 -42.08
CA PHE A 164 -26.65 -19.80 -42.34
C PHE A 164 -28.07 -19.34 -42.72
N ASP A 165 -28.60 -18.33 -42.04
CA ASP A 165 -29.92 -17.74 -42.32
C ASP A 165 -30.00 -17.11 -43.72
N LEU A 166 -28.89 -16.52 -44.19
CA LEU A 166 -28.77 -16.01 -45.57
C LEU A 166 -28.70 -17.12 -46.63
N GLU A 167 -28.17 -18.29 -46.29
CA GLU A 167 -28.10 -19.43 -47.21
C GLU A 167 -29.45 -20.13 -47.34
N GLU A 168 -30.18 -20.30 -46.24
CA GLU A 168 -31.56 -20.83 -46.22
C GLU A 168 -32.52 -19.93 -47.04
N SER A 169 -32.40 -18.61 -46.90
CA SER A 169 -33.21 -17.66 -47.68
C SER A 169 -32.80 -17.59 -49.17
N ARG A 170 -31.57 -18.00 -49.51
CA ARG A 170 -31.12 -18.14 -50.90
C ARG A 170 -31.70 -19.39 -51.57
N GLU A 171 -31.88 -20.49 -50.85
CA GLU A 171 -32.51 -21.70 -51.37
C GLU A 171 -34.03 -21.57 -51.54
N ASN A 172 -34.68 -20.72 -50.73
CA ASN A 172 -36.12 -20.46 -50.81
C ASN A 172 -36.49 -19.32 -51.80
N SER A 173 -35.56 -18.91 -52.66
CA SER A 173 -35.85 -17.92 -53.71
C SER A 173 -36.68 -18.58 -54.83
N PRO A 174 -37.81 -17.97 -55.27
CA PRO A 174 -38.65 -18.57 -56.30
C PRO A 174 -37.84 -18.79 -57.58
N ALA A 175 -37.93 -20.00 -58.13
CA ALA A 175 -37.25 -20.39 -59.34
C ALA A 175 -37.44 -19.32 -60.43
N LYS A 176 -36.32 -18.90 -61.04
CA LYS A 176 -36.28 -17.93 -62.13
C LYS A 176 -37.31 -18.31 -63.19
N TYR A 177 -38.37 -17.50 -63.32
CA TYR A 177 -39.44 -17.69 -64.30
C TYR A 177 -38.83 -17.67 -65.70
N THR A 178 -38.76 -18.84 -66.34
CA THR A 178 -38.49 -18.97 -67.78
C THR A 178 -39.83 -18.91 -68.50
N PRO A 179 -40.15 -17.81 -69.20
CA PRO A 179 -41.39 -17.75 -69.98
C PRO A 179 -41.36 -18.80 -71.08
N ASN A 180 -42.36 -19.70 -71.08
CA ASN A 180 -42.61 -20.62 -72.17
C ASN A 180 -43.05 -19.83 -73.41
N VAL A 181 -42.16 -19.75 -74.40
CA VAL A 181 -42.51 -19.27 -75.74
C VAL A 181 -43.29 -20.38 -76.44
N TYR A 182 -44.61 -20.38 -76.30
CA TYR A 182 -45.50 -21.12 -77.19
C TYR A 182 -45.69 -20.31 -78.48
N THR A 183 -45.22 -20.87 -79.59
CA THR A 183 -45.52 -20.42 -80.95
C THR A 183 -46.99 -20.63 -81.28
N GLY A 184 -47.75 -19.54 -81.38
CA GLY A 184 -49.11 -19.48 -81.91
C GLY A 184 -49.33 -18.12 -82.59
N PRO A 185 -50.09 -18.04 -83.71
CA PRO A 185 -50.02 -16.90 -84.62
C PRO A 185 -50.78 -15.65 -84.15
N ALA A 186 -50.37 -14.52 -84.74
CA ALA A 186 -50.60 -13.12 -84.39
C ALA A 186 -52.07 -12.63 -84.31
N PRO A 187 -52.33 -11.49 -83.62
CA PRO A 187 -53.67 -11.08 -83.18
C PRO A 187 -54.35 -10.04 -84.08
N THR A 188 -55.68 -9.91 -83.92
CA THR A 188 -56.49 -8.77 -84.41
C THR A 188 -57.37 -8.20 -83.28
N ILE A 189 -56.90 -7.09 -82.67
CA ILE A 189 -57.51 -5.76 -82.33
C ILE A 189 -59.07 -5.62 -82.33
N PRO A 190 -59.74 -4.67 -81.62
CA PRO A 190 -59.59 -4.01 -80.28
C PRO A 190 -60.91 -3.99 -79.43
N THR A 191 -60.86 -3.39 -78.22
CA THR A 191 -61.82 -2.43 -77.55
C THR A 191 -61.96 -2.72 -76.04
N ILE A 192 -61.41 -1.87 -75.15
CA ILE A 192 -62.01 -0.72 -74.42
C ILE A 192 -62.60 -1.12 -73.04
N ASP A 193 -62.26 -0.31 -72.02
CA ASP A 193 -62.80 -0.17 -70.65
C ASP A 193 -62.40 -1.21 -69.59
N GLU A 194 -62.21 -0.91 -68.29
CA GLU A 194 -62.04 0.31 -67.46
C GLU A 194 -61.92 -0.24 -66.01
N GLY A 195 -61.15 0.42 -65.13
CA GLY A 195 -61.33 0.30 -63.67
C GLY A 195 -60.15 -0.31 -62.89
N GLY A 196 -59.51 0.51 -62.05
CA GLY A 196 -58.51 -0.01 -61.11
C GLY A 196 -57.77 0.91 -60.14
N ILE A 197 -58.32 2.09 -59.79
CA ILE A 197 -58.10 2.86 -58.54
C ILE A 197 -56.66 3.33 -58.21
N ASP A 198 -56.53 4.65 -58.24
CA ASP A 198 -55.40 5.45 -57.80
C ASP A 198 -55.29 5.45 -56.26
N ASN A 199 -54.06 5.43 -55.73
CA ASN A 199 -53.76 6.17 -54.50
C ASN A 199 -52.37 6.80 -54.60
N GLU A 200 -52.41 8.10 -54.40
CA GLU A 200 -51.41 9.12 -54.57
C GLU A 200 -50.48 9.18 -53.35
N ALA A 201 -49.22 9.50 -53.63
CA ALA A 201 -48.09 9.84 -52.77
C ALA A 201 -48.31 10.01 -51.24
N LEU A 202 -47.46 9.34 -50.45
CA LEU A 202 -46.89 9.96 -49.26
C LEU A 202 -45.36 9.90 -49.33
N ASP A 203 -44.84 11.05 -49.72
CA ASP A 203 -43.44 11.46 -49.76
C ASP A 203 -42.80 11.30 -48.37
N ILE A 204 -41.76 10.49 -48.24
CA ILE A 204 -40.94 10.44 -47.02
C ILE A 204 -39.51 10.78 -47.42
N ASP A 205 -39.17 12.03 -47.16
CA ASP A 205 -37.88 12.70 -47.34
C ASP A 205 -36.69 11.82 -46.93
N PHE A 206 -35.86 11.43 -47.90
CA PHE A 206 -34.52 10.89 -47.66
C PHE A 206 -33.54 12.04 -47.37
N PRO A 207 -32.84 12.06 -46.22
CA PRO A 207 -31.91 13.14 -45.91
C PRO A 207 -30.66 13.07 -46.80
N ARG A 208 -30.62 13.94 -47.82
CA ARG A 208 -29.44 14.25 -48.65
C ARG A 208 -28.37 15.05 -47.89
N VAL A 209 -27.96 14.61 -46.70
CA VAL A 209 -26.94 15.34 -45.89
C VAL A 209 -25.55 14.69 -45.90
N PHE A 210 -25.38 13.49 -46.47
CA PHE A 210 -24.06 12.82 -46.44
C PHE A 210 -23.19 13.00 -47.69
N LYS A 211 -23.55 13.88 -48.64
CA LYS A 211 -22.73 14.12 -49.85
C LYS A 211 -22.10 15.52 -49.96
N GLN A 212 -22.01 16.27 -48.85
CA GLN A 212 -21.36 17.59 -48.87
C GLN A 212 -20.24 17.78 -47.82
N MET A 213 -19.78 16.71 -47.15
CA MET A 213 -18.58 16.77 -46.27
C MET A 213 -17.40 15.92 -46.76
N GLN A 214 -17.42 15.48 -48.01
CA GLN A 214 -16.28 14.87 -48.68
C GLN A 214 -15.93 15.65 -49.96
N LYS A 215 -15.61 16.94 -49.80
CA LYS A 215 -14.59 17.62 -50.58
C LYS A 215 -14.11 18.88 -49.87
#